data_AF-A0A961JUL2-F1
#
_entry.id   AF-A0A961JUL2-F1
#
_cell.length_a   1.000
_cell.length_b   1.000
_cell.length_c   1.000
_cell.angle_alpha   90.00
_cell.angle_beta   90.00
_cell.angle_gamma   90.00
#
_symmetry.space_group_name_H-M   'P 1'
#
loop_
_entity.id
_entity.type
_entity.pdbx_description
1 polymer ?
#
loop_
_entity_poly.entity_id
_entity_poly.type
_entity_poly.pdbx_seq_one_letter_code
_entity_poly.pdbx_strand_id
1 'polypeptide(L)'
;MTFRTPFAALALAMVATGALADGITTADSASGPILVDEHGMSLYIFDKDTAGVSTCYDGCAANWPPVLETDGDEMGEGDFALVERTDGAMQWTYKGMPLYTW
;
A
#
# COMPACT_ATOMS: atom_id res chain seq x y z
N MET A 1 27.59 -46.79 11.78
CA MET A 1 26.56 -46.28 12.71
C MET A 1 25.99 -45.02 12.09
N THR A 2 24.68 -45.03 11.85
CA THR A 2 23.93 -44.20 10.90
C THR A 2 23.70 -42.78 11.43
N PHE A 3 24.11 -41.76 10.68
CA PHE A 3 23.68 -40.37 10.90
C PHE A 3 22.22 -40.23 10.48
N ARG A 4 21.37 -39.73 11.38
CA ARG A 4 19.94 -39.58 11.15
C ARG A 4 19.50 -38.17 11.56
N THR A 5 19.61 -37.26 10.60
CA THR A 5 19.04 -35.92 10.63
C THR A 5 17.51 -36.02 10.63
N PRO A 6 16.78 -35.30 11.49
CA PRO A 6 15.40 -34.97 11.21
C PRO A 6 15.35 -33.51 10.74
N PHE A 7 15.32 -33.31 9.42
CA PHE A 7 14.74 -32.10 8.85
C PHE A 7 13.23 -32.16 9.16
N ALA A 8 12.83 -31.48 10.25
CA ALA A 8 11.43 -31.21 10.52
C ALA A 8 10.94 -30.20 9.49
N ALA A 9 10.21 -30.67 8.48
CA ALA A 9 9.53 -29.83 7.51
C ALA A 9 8.38 -29.10 8.24
N LEU A 10 8.59 -27.83 8.59
CA LEU A 10 7.54 -26.93 9.03
C LEU A 10 6.75 -26.52 7.77
N ALA A 11 5.66 -27.22 7.49
CA ALA A 11 4.73 -26.84 6.43
C ALA A 11 3.96 -25.59 6.89
N LEU A 12 4.37 -24.43 6.37
CA LEU A 12 3.66 -23.17 6.52
C LEU A 12 2.32 -23.29 5.79
N ALA A 13 1.22 -23.26 6.53
CA ALA A 13 -0.11 -23.17 5.95
C ALA A 13 -0.24 -21.81 5.26
N MET A 14 -0.27 -21.81 3.92
CA MET A 14 -0.70 -20.65 3.15
C MET A 14 -2.20 -20.45 3.41
N VAL A 15 -2.53 -19.48 4.25
CA VAL A 15 -3.88 -18.93 4.32
C VAL A 15 -4.06 -18.15 3.02
N ALA A 16 -4.91 -18.66 2.13
CA ALA A 16 -5.41 -17.90 1.00
C ALA A 16 -6.20 -16.72 1.59
N THR A 17 -5.57 -15.55 1.64
CA THR A 17 -6.26 -14.32 2.00
C THR A 17 -7.04 -13.90 0.76
N GLY A 18 -8.34 -13.68 0.94
CA GLY A 18 -9.27 -13.36 -0.13
C GLY A 18 -8.78 -12.20 -0.99
N ALA A 19 -9.04 -12.30 -2.29
CA ALA A 19 -8.94 -11.18 -3.20
C ALA A 19 -9.82 -10.04 -2.67
N LEU A 20 -9.18 -8.93 -2.31
CA LEU A 20 -9.81 -7.67 -1.92
C LEU A 20 -9.04 -6.58 -2.66
N ALA A 21 -9.76 -5.79 -3.46
CA ALA A 21 -9.28 -4.61 -4.20
C ALA A 21 -7.93 -4.79 -4.92
N ASP A 22 -7.95 -5.04 -6.24
CA ASP A 22 -6.77 -4.79 -7.07
C ASP A 22 -6.38 -3.30 -6.87
N GLY A 23 -5.26 -3.04 -6.20
CA GLY A 23 -4.76 -1.68 -5.97
C GLY A 23 -3.88 -1.53 -4.74
N ILE A 24 -4.42 -1.68 -3.53
CA ILE A 24 -3.70 -1.42 -2.26
C ILE A 24 -4.02 -2.48 -1.21
N THR A 25 -3.00 -3.14 -0.67
CA THR A 25 -3.15 -4.16 0.37
C THR A 25 -2.18 -3.94 1.54
N THR A 26 -2.37 -4.67 2.64
CA THR A 26 -1.42 -4.69 3.76
C THR A 26 -0.51 -5.91 3.66
N ALA A 27 0.80 -5.72 3.81
CA ALA A 27 1.80 -6.78 3.82
C ALA A 27 2.65 -6.73 5.10
N ASP A 28 3.14 -7.89 5.54
CA ASP A 28 4.08 -7.98 6.66
C ASP A 28 5.49 -7.57 6.22
N SER A 29 6.17 -6.75 7.04
CA SER A 29 7.58 -6.41 6.87
C SER A 29 8.36 -6.60 8.17
N ALA A 30 9.69 -6.56 8.10
CA ALA A 30 10.56 -6.58 9.28
C ALA A 30 10.29 -5.42 10.26
N SER A 31 9.67 -4.34 9.79
CA SER A 31 9.29 -3.16 10.58
C SER A 31 7.82 -3.18 11.03
N GLY A 32 7.09 -4.27 10.76
CA GLY A 32 5.65 -4.41 10.99
C GLY A 32 4.82 -4.30 9.71
N PRO A 33 3.48 -4.24 9.84
CA PRO A 33 2.58 -4.14 8.69
C PRO A 33 2.81 -2.85 7.90
N ILE A 34 2.87 -2.98 6.57
CA ILE A 34 3.02 -1.87 5.63
C ILE A 34 1.91 -1.93 4.58
N LEU A 35 1.58 -0.79 3.99
CA LEU A 35 0.73 -0.75 2.81
C LEU A 35 1.58 -1.00 1.57
N VAL A 36 1.07 -1.78 0.63
CA VAL A 36 1.71 -2.08 -0.64
C VAL A 36 0.70 -1.97 -1.78
N ASP A 37 1.17 -1.64 -2.97
CA ASP A 37 0.36 -1.66 -4.18
C ASP A 37 0.16 -3.09 -4.74
N GLU A 38 -0.54 -3.21 -5.87
CA GLU A 38 -0.76 -4.46 -6.60
C GLU A 38 0.55 -5.16 -7.05
N HIS A 39 1.64 -4.41 -7.17
CA HIS A 39 2.96 -4.92 -7.52
C HIS A 39 3.80 -5.31 -6.29
N GLY A 40 3.26 -5.16 -5.08
CA GLY A 40 3.95 -5.43 -3.83
C GLY A 40 4.93 -4.32 -3.42
N MET A 41 4.84 -3.14 -4.01
CA MET A 41 5.67 -1.98 -3.68
C MET A 41 5.02 -1.21 -2.53
N SER A 42 5.80 -0.89 -1.50
CA SER A 42 5.38 -0.07 -0.36
C SER A 42 4.77 1.31 -0.74
N LEU A 43 3.78 1.73 0.03
CA LEU A 43 3.21 3.07 -0.09
C LEU A 43 3.69 3.99 1.02
N TYR A 44 3.78 5.28 0.70
CA TYR A 44 4.34 6.30 1.58
C TYR A 44 3.39 7.49 1.73
N ILE A 45 3.60 8.24 2.82
CA ILE A 45 3.03 9.56 3.01
C ILE A 45 4.11 10.61 2.76
N PHE A 46 3.71 11.81 2.36
CA PHE A 46 4.64 12.93 2.20
C PHE A 46 4.61 13.83 3.43
N ASP A 47 5.76 14.04 4.07
CA ASP A 47 5.86 14.78 5.36
C ASP A 47 5.32 16.21 5.34
N LYS A 48 5.24 16.84 4.16
CA LYS A 48 4.71 18.20 4.02
C LYS A 48 3.21 18.26 3.82
N ASP A 49 2.56 17.12 3.61
CA ASP A 49 1.13 17.06 3.44
C ASP A 49 0.41 17.19 4.77
N THR A 50 -0.87 17.55 4.68
CA THR A 50 -1.80 17.53 5.81
C THR A 50 -2.96 16.61 5.47
N ALA A 51 -3.77 16.25 6.47
CA ALA A 51 -4.90 15.37 6.25
C ALA A 51 -5.83 15.90 5.14
N GLY A 52 -6.05 15.10 4.10
CA GLY A 52 -6.88 15.43 2.93
C GLY A 52 -6.29 16.51 2.01
N VAL A 53 -5.04 16.92 2.18
CA VAL A 53 -4.44 17.95 1.32
C VAL A 53 -3.03 17.54 0.93
N SER A 54 -2.87 17.22 -0.36
CA SER A 54 -1.57 17.08 -0.99
C SER A 54 -0.97 18.45 -1.29
N THR A 55 0.34 18.57 -1.04
CA THR A 55 1.18 19.71 -1.45
C THR A 55 2.15 19.31 -2.57
N CYS A 56 2.17 18.03 -2.95
CA CYS A 56 3.11 17.46 -3.89
C CYS A 56 2.55 17.47 -5.33
N TYR A 57 3.06 18.40 -6.13
CA TYR A 57 2.70 18.61 -7.53
C TYR A 57 3.95 18.82 -8.40
N ASP A 58 3.77 18.79 -9.72
CA ASP A 58 4.82 19.01 -10.71
C ASP A 58 6.06 18.13 -10.48
N GLY A 59 7.23 18.73 -10.32
CA GLY A 59 8.48 18.00 -10.06
C GLY A 59 8.46 17.18 -8.76
N CYS A 60 7.60 17.53 -7.80
CA CYS A 60 7.41 16.68 -6.61
C CYS A 60 6.71 15.37 -7.00
N ALA A 61 5.60 15.46 -7.74
CA ALA A 61 4.82 14.30 -8.19
C ALA A 61 5.59 13.42 -9.19
N ALA A 62 6.63 13.93 -9.84
CA ALA A 62 7.53 13.13 -10.66
C ALA A 62 8.48 12.24 -9.83
N ASN A 63 8.82 12.66 -8.61
CA ASN A 63 9.70 11.90 -7.70
C ASN A 63 8.94 11.11 -6.64
N TRP A 64 7.70 11.52 -6.35
CA TRP A 64 6.76 10.88 -5.44
C TRP A 64 5.43 10.79 -6.17
N PRO A 65 5.25 9.81 -7.07
CA PRO A 65 4.01 9.70 -7.83
C PRO A 65 2.82 9.45 -6.89
N PRO A 66 1.72 10.21 -7.01
CA PRO A 66 0.54 10.00 -6.19
C PRO A 66 -0.15 8.68 -6.57
N VAL A 67 -0.68 7.98 -5.57
CA VAL A 67 -1.51 6.80 -5.79
C VAL A 67 -2.92 7.28 -6.15
N LEU A 68 -3.21 7.34 -7.45
CA LEU A 68 -4.49 7.82 -7.96
C LEU A 68 -5.51 6.70 -8.06
N GLU A 69 -6.79 7.04 -7.89
CA GLU A 69 -7.90 6.14 -8.17
C GLU A 69 -7.96 5.80 -9.65
N THR A 70 -8.18 4.53 -9.96
CA THR A 70 -8.48 4.07 -11.32
C THR A 70 -9.82 3.35 -11.42
N ASP A 71 -10.36 3.26 -12.64
CA ASP A 71 -11.63 2.58 -12.88
C ASP A 71 -11.52 1.10 -12.48
N GLY A 72 -12.28 0.71 -11.47
CA GLY A 72 -12.29 -0.66 -10.94
C GLY A 72 -11.62 -0.81 -9.59
N ASP A 73 -10.99 0.25 -9.06
CA ASP A 73 -10.50 0.24 -7.69
C ASP A 73 -11.69 0.06 -6.72
N GLU A 74 -11.57 -0.91 -5.83
CA GLU A 74 -12.51 -1.05 -4.72
C GLU A 74 -11.95 -0.33 -3.50
N MET A 75 -12.81 0.44 -2.82
CA MET A 75 -12.40 1.09 -1.57
C MET A 75 -12.07 0.04 -0.51
N GLY A 76 -10.79 -0.01 -0.14
CA GLY A 76 -10.30 -0.91 0.89
C GLY A 76 -10.99 -0.71 2.24
N GLU A 77 -11.09 -1.77 3.03
CA GLU A 77 -11.60 -1.70 4.39
C GLU A 77 -10.65 -0.90 5.31
N GLY A 78 -11.20 -0.21 6.31
CA GLY A 78 -10.42 0.52 7.32
C GLY A 78 -10.40 2.03 7.07
N ASP A 79 -9.26 2.68 7.35
CA ASP A 79 -9.10 4.14 7.31
C ASP A 79 -8.73 4.67 5.90
N PHE A 80 -9.12 3.95 4.85
CA PHE A 80 -8.93 4.40 3.47
C PHE A 80 -10.03 5.38 3.07
N ALA A 81 -9.63 6.42 2.33
CA ALA A 81 -10.54 7.36 1.73
C ALA A 81 -9.91 7.96 0.47
N LEU A 82 -10.73 8.58 -0.36
CA LEU A 82 -10.27 9.35 -1.51
C LEU A 82 -10.32 10.84 -1.23
N VAL A 83 -9.39 11.57 -1.82
CA VAL A 83 -9.40 13.03 -1.83
C VAL A 83 -9.20 13.58 -3.23
N GLU A 84 -10.02 14.57 -3.58
CA GLU A 84 -9.85 15.32 -4.81
C GLU A 84 -8.64 16.24 -4.69
N ARG A 85 -7.67 16.05 -5.57
CA ARG A 85 -6.50 16.92 -5.72
C ARG A 85 -6.88 18.18 -6.50
N THR A 86 -6.07 19.23 -6.37
CA THR A 86 -6.27 20.49 -7.12
C THR A 86 -6.15 20.35 -8.64
N ASP A 87 -5.54 19.27 -9.13
CA ASP A 87 -5.44 18.92 -10.54
C ASP A 87 -6.68 18.14 -11.05
N GLY A 88 -7.66 17.88 -10.19
CA GLY A 88 -8.91 17.17 -10.48
C GLY A 88 -8.81 15.65 -10.39
N ALA A 89 -7.63 15.10 -10.08
CA ALA A 89 -7.48 13.66 -9.88
C ALA A 89 -7.92 13.24 -8.47
N MET A 90 -8.48 12.04 -8.33
CA MET A 90 -8.78 11.43 -7.05
C MET A 90 -7.57 10.65 -6.55
N GLN A 91 -7.12 10.93 -5.33
CA GLN A 91 -5.96 10.28 -4.71
C GLN A 91 -6.36 9.47 -3.49
N TRP A 92 -5.79 8.28 -3.38
CA TRP A 92 -5.94 7.43 -2.20
C TRP A 92 -5.26 8.06 -0.98
N THR A 93 -5.95 7.95 0.15
CA THR A 93 -5.45 8.37 1.46
C THR A 93 -5.59 7.22 2.45
N TYR A 94 -4.71 7.19 3.45
CA TYR A 94 -4.83 6.30 4.60
C TYR A 94 -4.71 7.11 5.88
N LYS A 95 -5.67 6.95 6.80
CA LYS A 95 -5.77 7.78 8.02
C LYS A 95 -5.76 9.27 7.71
N GLY A 96 -6.39 9.63 6.58
CA GLY A 96 -6.46 10.98 6.05
C GLY A 96 -5.20 11.48 5.34
N MET A 97 -4.08 10.74 5.32
CA MET A 97 -2.85 11.20 4.67
C MET A 97 -2.77 10.73 3.22
N PRO A 98 -2.44 11.60 2.24
CA PRO A 98 -2.27 11.22 0.84
C PRO A 98 -1.17 10.17 0.65
N LEU A 99 -1.44 9.16 -0.18
CA LEU A 99 -0.53 8.05 -0.47
C LEU A 99 0.26 8.26 -1.76
N TYR A 100 1.52 7.84 -1.74
CA TYR A 100 2.48 7.97 -2.84
C TYR A 100 3.27 6.68 -3.05
N THR A 101 3.78 6.51 -4.27
CA THR A 101 4.79 5.51 -4.65
C THR A 101 6.18 6.15 -4.73
N TRP A 102 7.23 5.33 -4.94
CA TRP A 102 8.63 5.75 -5.12
C TRP A 102 9.30 5.05 -6.30
#